data_AF-A0A0B7NRV8-F1
#
_entry.id   AF-A0A0B7NRV8-F1
#
_cell.length_a   1.000
_cell.length_b   1.000
_cell.length_c   1.000
_cell.angle_alpha   90.00
_cell.angle_beta   90.00
_cell.angle_gamma   90.00
#
_symmetry.space_group_name_H-M   'P 1'
#
loop_
_entity.id
_entity.type
_entity.pdbx_description
1 polymer ?
#
loop_
_entity_poly.entity_id
_entity_poly.type
_entity_poly.pdbx_seq_one_letter_code
_entity_poly.pdbx_strand_id
1 'polypeptide(L)'
;MAAFAMVLADQIFIYGPPANGVYHAKDVMDIRYQVRFNGMTKIWRTSATLVHDATNTTVAAFPSVKWSAYSKRNSAHKTWTIPSGLPDGNYTLSINANVTRLCSTNSDGNAPFTQCPTTLSEHRSFVISNSTQNDF
;
A
#
# COMPACT_ATOMS: atom_id res chain seq x y z
N MET A 1 34.16 7.39 9.52
CA MET A 1 32.84 6.84 9.20
C MET A 1 31.90 8.01 8.92
N ALA A 2 31.52 8.23 7.66
CA ALA A 2 30.48 9.19 7.34
C ALA A 2 29.13 8.56 7.68
N ALA A 3 28.42 9.12 8.65
CA ALA A 3 27.03 8.77 8.88
C ALA A 3 26.23 9.34 7.70
N PHE A 4 25.77 8.46 6.80
CA PHE A 4 24.74 8.82 5.84
C PHE A 4 23.49 9.17 6.65
N ALA A 5 23.23 10.46 6.84
CA ALA A 5 21.96 10.93 7.36
C ALA A 5 20.88 10.43 6.39
N MET A 6 20.18 9.36 6.77
CA MET A 6 19.02 8.89 6.01
C MET A 6 18.00 10.02 6.02
N VAL A 7 17.85 10.66 4.86
CA VAL A 7 16.80 11.65 4.65
C VAL A 7 15.48 10.92 4.86
N LEU A 8 14.72 11.35 5.87
CA LEU A 8 13.38 10.82 6.09
C LEU A 8 12.52 11.11 4.84
N ALA A 9 11.77 10.09 4.42
CA ALA A 9 10.81 10.18 3.33
C ALA A 9 9.39 10.02 3.90
N ASP A 10 8.39 10.62 3.25
CA ASP A 10 6.99 10.35 3.57
C ASP A 10 6.75 8.83 3.59
N GLN A 11 5.97 8.37 4.56
CA GLN A 11 5.74 6.94 4.82
C GLN A 11 4.28 6.57 4.63
N ILE A 12 4.04 5.30 4.29
CA ILE A 12 2.70 4.70 4.26
C ILE A 12 2.64 3.67 5.39
N PHE A 13 1.64 3.78 6.26
CA PHE A 13 1.37 2.82 7.31
C PHE A 13 0.07 2.10 7.00
N ILE A 14 0.14 0.79 6.75
CA ILE A 14 -1.03 -0.05 6.58
C ILE A 14 -1.51 -0.48 7.98
N TYR A 15 -2.79 -0.29 8.27
CA TYR A 15 -3.42 -0.75 9.51
C TYR A 15 -4.30 -1.97 9.29
N GLY A 16 -4.95 -2.06 8.13
CA GLY A 16 -5.87 -3.15 7.77
C GLY A 16 -5.70 -3.58 6.31
N PRO A 17 -5.79 -4.89 5.98
CA PRO A 17 -6.01 -6.03 6.90
C PRO A 17 -4.80 -6.27 7.82
N PRO A 18 -4.85 -7.11 8.86
CA PRO A 18 -3.67 -7.52 9.63
C PRO A 18 -2.70 -8.34 8.78
N ALA A 19 -1.40 -8.27 9.08
CA ALA A 19 -0.43 -9.14 8.45
C ALA A 19 -0.71 -10.60 8.85
N ASN A 20 -0.67 -11.51 7.87
CA ASN A 20 -0.96 -12.94 8.06
C ASN A 20 -2.38 -13.22 8.59
N GLY A 21 -3.33 -12.30 8.40
CA GLY A 21 -4.74 -12.55 8.68
C GLY A 21 -5.26 -13.69 7.79
N VAL A 22 -6.23 -14.46 8.29
CA VAL A 22 -6.94 -15.48 7.52
C VAL A 22 -8.38 -15.01 7.37
N TYR A 23 -8.86 -15.00 6.13
CA TYR A 23 -10.21 -14.58 5.78
C TYR A 23 -10.91 -15.63 4.94
N HIS A 24 -12.23 -15.60 4.95
CA HIS A 24 -13.11 -16.49 4.19
C HIS A 24 -14.00 -15.71 3.26
N ALA A 25 -14.62 -16.39 2.30
CA ALA A 25 -15.67 -15.78 1.49
C ALA A 25 -16.76 -15.16 2.38
N LYS A 26 -17.23 -13.98 1.98
CA LYS A 26 -18.24 -13.15 2.69
C LYS A 26 -17.74 -12.46 3.96
N ASP A 27 -16.51 -12.69 4.40
CA ASP A 27 -15.93 -11.88 5.48
C ASP A 27 -15.87 -10.41 5.08
N VAL A 28 -16.07 -9.53 6.06
CA VAL A 28 -15.90 -8.09 5.89
C VAL A 28 -14.49 -7.70 6.33
N MET A 29 -13.70 -7.24 5.37
CA MET A 29 -12.32 -6.80 5.58
C MET A 29 -12.24 -5.28 5.73
N ASP A 30 -11.55 -4.80 6.78
CA ASP A 30 -11.16 -3.40 6.95
C ASP A 30 -9.87 -3.14 6.16
N ILE A 31 -9.95 -2.26 5.15
CA ILE A 31 -8.79 -1.80 4.37
C ILE A 31 -8.48 -0.38 4.81
N ARG A 32 -7.35 -0.19 5.47
CA ARG A 32 -7.00 1.10 6.08
C ARG A 32 -5.51 1.35 6.01
N TYR A 33 -5.15 2.54 5.58
CA TYR A 33 -3.78 3.02 5.63
C TYR A 33 -3.72 4.53 5.85
N GLN A 34 -2.55 4.99 6.29
CA GLN A 34 -2.25 6.40 6.55
C GLN A 34 -0.95 6.79 5.87
N VAL A 35 -0.91 8.01 5.36
CA VAL A 35 0.30 8.67 4.90
C VAL A 35 0.82 9.58 5.99
N ARG A 36 2.10 9.44 6.34
CA ARG A 36 2.79 10.29 7.29
C ARG A 36 3.82 11.14 6.54
N PHE A 37 3.71 12.45 6.71
CA PHE A 37 4.62 13.39 6.07
C PHE A 37 5.93 13.46 6.86
N ASN A 38 7.03 13.03 6.26
CA ASN A 38 8.34 12.93 6.91
C ASN A 38 9.42 13.34 5.90
N GLY A 39 9.99 14.54 6.05
CA GLY A 39 11.21 14.96 5.33
C GLY A 39 11.03 15.40 3.88
N MET A 40 12.01 15.10 3.02
CA MET A 40 12.20 15.79 1.72
C MET A 40 11.55 15.06 0.52
N THR A 41 10.94 13.92 0.78
CA THR A 41 10.27 13.09 -0.23
C THR A 41 8.78 13.18 0.02
N LYS A 42 8.01 13.66 -0.96
CA LYS A 42 6.59 13.97 -0.82
C LYS A 42 5.72 12.99 -1.58
N ILE A 43 4.78 12.34 -0.91
CA ILE A 43 3.74 11.51 -1.54
C ILE A 43 2.57 12.40 -1.96
N TRP A 44 2.19 12.35 -3.23
CA TRP A 44 1.09 13.15 -3.77
C TRP A 44 -0.24 12.39 -3.81
N ARG A 45 -0.18 11.13 -4.21
CA ARG A 45 -1.35 10.26 -4.38
C ARG A 45 -0.98 8.83 -4.10
N THR A 46 -1.97 8.06 -3.65
CA THR A 46 -1.85 6.61 -3.45
C THR A 46 -3.02 5.87 -4.07
N SER A 47 -2.80 4.60 -4.41
CA SER A 47 -3.84 3.66 -4.80
C SER A 47 -3.54 2.27 -4.25
N ALA A 48 -4.56 1.60 -3.74
CA ALA A 48 -4.51 0.22 -3.31
C ALA A 48 -4.85 -0.75 -4.45
N THR A 49 -4.10 -1.85 -4.54
CA THR A 49 -4.39 -3.00 -5.41
C THR A 49 -4.24 -4.29 -4.61
N LEU A 50 -5.02 -5.31 -4.97
CA LEU A 50 -4.94 -6.63 -4.35
C LEU A 50 -4.58 -7.66 -5.42
N VAL A 51 -3.55 -8.45 -5.17
CA VAL A 51 -3.03 -9.46 -6.10
C VAL A 51 -3.05 -10.83 -5.43
N HIS A 52 -3.47 -11.86 -6.18
CA HIS A 52 -3.30 -13.25 -5.77
C HIS A 52 -1.88 -13.70 -6.11
N ASP A 53 -1.11 -14.12 -5.11
CA ASP A 53 0.35 -14.28 -5.26
C ASP A 53 0.71 -15.43 -6.21
N ALA A 54 -0.02 -16.54 -6.19
CA ALA A 54 0.31 -17.71 -7.01
C ALA A 54 0.07 -17.50 -8.51
N THR A 55 -0.94 -16.71 -8.86
CA THR A 55 -1.30 -16.44 -10.27
C THR A 55 -0.85 -15.05 -10.74
N ASN A 56 -0.35 -14.22 -9.83
CA ASN A 56 -0.04 -12.80 -10.05
C ASN A 56 -1.21 -12.01 -10.68
N THR A 57 -2.46 -12.42 -10.40
CA THR A 57 -3.66 -11.79 -10.96
C THR A 57 -4.22 -10.76 -10.00
N THR A 58 -4.53 -9.56 -10.51
CA THR A 58 -5.22 -8.53 -9.72
C THR A 58 -6.68 -8.89 -9.51
N VAL A 59 -7.18 -8.74 -8.28
CA VAL A 59 -8.58 -8.98 -7.93
C VAL A 59 -9.44 -7.82 -8.44
N ALA A 60 -10.14 -8.01 -9.56
CA ALA A 60 -10.94 -6.97 -10.19
C ALA A 60 -12.09 -6.42 -9.30
N ALA A 61 -12.63 -7.26 -8.43
CA ALA A 61 -13.69 -6.88 -7.48
C ALA A 61 -13.18 -6.09 -6.26
N PHE A 62 -11.85 -5.90 -6.13
CA PHE A 62 -11.27 -5.14 -5.03
C PHE A 62 -11.63 -3.66 -5.16
N PRO A 63 -12.07 -2.99 -4.07
CA PRO A 63 -12.59 -1.65 -4.18
C PRO A 63 -11.46 -0.64 -4.40
N SER A 64 -11.77 0.43 -5.14
CA SER A 64 -10.86 1.58 -5.23
C SER A 64 -10.68 2.25 -3.87
N VAL A 65 -9.52 2.04 -3.24
CA VAL A 65 -9.06 2.77 -2.05
C VAL A 65 -7.90 3.67 -2.46
N LYS A 66 -8.10 4.98 -2.34
CA LYS A 66 -7.16 6.01 -2.82
C LYS A 66 -7.04 7.13 -1.81
N TRP A 67 -5.88 7.77 -1.78
CA TRP A 67 -5.65 9.00 -1.03
C TRP A 67 -4.87 10.02 -1.86
N SER A 68 -5.03 11.29 -1.51
CA SER A 68 -4.42 12.44 -2.20
C SER A 68 -3.93 13.45 -1.17
N ALA A 69 -2.79 14.09 -1.42
CA ALA A 69 -2.21 15.14 -0.58
C ALA A 69 -3.12 16.39 -0.45
N TYR A 70 -4.12 16.53 -1.33
CA TYR A 70 -5.14 17.58 -1.24
C TYR A 70 -6.33 17.19 -0.33
N SER A 71 -6.35 15.97 0.19
CA SER A 71 -7.37 15.51 1.13
C SER A 71 -7.20 16.17 2.50
N LYS A 72 -8.33 16.47 3.16
CA LYS A 72 -8.33 16.95 4.56
C LYS A 72 -7.85 15.90 5.56
N ARG A 73 -7.88 14.61 5.18
CA ARG A 73 -7.42 13.48 6.01
C ARG A 73 -6.16 12.90 5.40
N ASN A 74 -5.21 12.50 6.24
CA ASN A 74 -3.99 11.81 5.83
C ASN A 74 -4.15 10.28 5.74
N SER A 75 -5.38 9.78 5.61
CA SER A 75 -5.68 8.36 5.60
C SER A 75 -6.69 8.00 4.52
N ALA A 76 -6.65 6.75 4.07
CA ALA A 76 -7.70 6.13 3.28
C ALA A 76 -8.28 4.95 4.05
N HIS A 77 -9.59 4.75 3.92
CA HIS A 77 -10.30 3.69 4.61
C HIS A 77 -11.50 3.24 3.78
N LYS A 78 -11.68 1.93 3.66
CA LYS A 78 -12.86 1.32 3.08
C LYS A 78 -13.04 -0.09 3.64
N THR A 79 -14.27 -0.54 3.75
CA THR A 79 -14.59 -1.95 4.00
C THR A 79 -14.84 -2.67 2.68
N TRP A 80 -14.50 -3.95 2.64
CA TRP A 80 -14.74 -4.81 1.48
C TRP A 80 -15.27 -6.16 1.93
N THR A 81 -16.40 -6.58 1.37
CA THR A 81 -16.89 -7.96 1.54
C THR A 81 -16.21 -8.84 0.52
N ILE A 82 -15.51 -9.87 0.99
CA ILE A 82 -14.79 -10.81 0.13
C ILE A 82 -15.81 -11.58 -0.71
N PRO A 83 -15.75 -11.51 -2.06
CA PRO A 83 -16.68 -12.24 -2.91
C PRO A 83 -16.40 -13.74 -2.83
N SER A 84 -17.46 -14.54 -3.00
CA SER A 84 -17.31 -15.97 -3.22
C SER A 84 -16.58 -16.24 -4.54
N GLY A 85 -15.74 -17.28 -4.58
CA GLY A 85 -15.08 -17.74 -5.80
C GLY A 85 -13.69 -17.13 -6.06
N LEU A 86 -13.15 -16.35 -5.13
CA LEU A 86 -11.70 -16.09 -5.14
C LEU A 86 -10.95 -17.38 -4.81
N PRO A 87 -9.87 -17.72 -5.53
CA PRO A 87 -9.06 -18.89 -5.20
C PRO A 87 -8.52 -18.86 -3.77
N ASP A 88 -8.33 -20.03 -3.17
CA ASP A 88 -7.62 -20.14 -1.90
C ASP A 88 -6.14 -19.80 -2.12
N GLY A 89 -5.57 -19.02 -1.20
CA GLY A 89 -4.14 -18.72 -1.25
C GLY A 89 -3.72 -17.44 -0.56
N ASN A 90 -2.47 -17.07 -0.80
CA ASN A 90 -1.89 -15.83 -0.32
C ASN A 90 -2.26 -14.68 -1.26
N TYR A 91 -2.57 -13.56 -0.64
CA TYR A 91 -2.89 -12.32 -1.32
C TYR A 91 -2.03 -11.19 -0.77
N THR A 92 -1.53 -10.35 -1.67
CA THR A 92 -0.75 -9.16 -1.33
C THR A 92 -1.55 -7.89 -1.66
N LEU A 93 -1.92 -7.16 -0.60
CA LEU A 93 -2.36 -5.77 -0.70
C LEU A 93 -1.14 -4.88 -0.94
N SER A 94 -1.17 -4.10 -2.01
CA SER A 94 -0.13 -3.13 -2.35
C SER A 94 -0.70 -1.72 -2.36
N ILE A 95 -0.10 -0.81 -1.59
CA ILE A 95 -0.38 0.62 -1.65
C ILE A 95 0.74 1.27 -2.44
N ASN A 96 0.43 1.68 -3.67
CA ASN A 96 1.38 2.33 -4.56
C ASN A 96 1.20 3.84 -4.49
N ALA A 97 2.30 4.58 -4.42
CA ALA A 97 2.34 6.02 -4.28
C ALA A 97 3.08 6.68 -5.44
N ASN A 98 2.53 7.79 -5.93
CA ASN A 98 3.28 8.74 -6.74
C ASN A 98 3.99 9.73 -5.80
N VAL A 99 5.30 9.85 -6.00
CA VAL A 99 6.18 10.54 -5.06
C VAL A 99 7.11 11.48 -5.81
N THR A 100 7.45 12.60 -5.19
CA THR A 100 8.56 13.45 -5.64
C THR A 100 9.64 13.50 -4.59
N ARG A 101 10.91 13.37 -4.99
CA ARG A 101 12.08 13.54 -4.12
C ARG A 101 13.03 14.59 -4.68
N LEU A 102 13.87 15.17 -3.83
CA LEU A 102 15.00 15.98 -4.30
C LEU A 102 16.07 15.09 -4.96
N CYS A 103 16.57 15.53 -6.09
CA CYS A 103 17.63 14.88 -6.86
C CYS A 103 18.59 15.95 -7.42
N SER A 104 19.89 15.64 -7.54
CA SER A 104 20.83 16.53 -8.23
C SER A 104 20.45 16.63 -9.71
N THR A 105 20.41 17.85 -10.22
CA THR A 105 20.18 18.10 -11.66
C THR A 105 21.27 17.44 -12.53
N ASN A 106 22.48 17.30 -11.99
CA ASN A 106 23.63 16.71 -12.70
C ASN A 106 23.81 15.22 -12.37
N SER A 107 22.91 14.61 -11.60
CA SER A 107 23.01 13.21 -11.14
C SER A 107 24.29 12.86 -10.37
N ASP A 108 24.98 13.85 -9.83
CA ASP A 108 26.27 13.71 -9.11
C ASP A 108 26.14 13.82 -7.58
N GLY A 109 24.92 14.04 -7.09
CA GLY A 109 24.62 14.25 -5.68
C GLY A 109 24.86 15.69 -5.18
N ASN A 110 25.34 16.61 -6.03
CA ASN A 110 25.59 18.00 -5.66
C ASN A 110 24.46 18.94 -6.08
N ALA A 111 24.44 20.14 -5.50
CA ALA A 111 23.57 21.22 -5.98
C ALA A 111 23.92 21.61 -7.43
N PRO A 112 22.96 22.12 -8.21
CA PRO A 112 21.57 22.42 -7.84
C PRO A 112 20.68 21.18 -7.78
N PHE A 113 19.66 21.23 -6.91
CA PHE A 113 18.67 20.17 -6.76
C PHE A 113 17.36 20.51 -7.48
N THR A 114 16.69 19.48 -8.01
CA THR A 114 15.36 19.56 -8.62
C THR A 114 14.43 18.48 -8.03
N GLN A 115 13.13 18.55 -8.35
CA GLN A 115 12.15 17.54 -7.95
C GLN A 115 12.06 16.45 -9.02
N CYS A 116 12.46 15.23 -8.66
CA CYS A 116 12.32 14.05 -9.52
C CYS A 116 11.10 13.22 -9.10
N PRO A 117 10.28 12.75 -10.07
CA PRO A 117 9.25 11.77 -9.78
C PRO A 117 9.86 10.41 -9.42
N THR A 118 9.18 9.68 -8.56
CA THR A 118 9.49 8.30 -8.19
C THR A 118 8.22 7.61 -7.67
N THR A 119 8.33 6.34 -7.34
CA THR A 119 7.25 5.53 -6.78
C THR A 119 7.66 4.97 -5.44
N LEU A 120 6.72 4.94 -4.51
CA LEU A 120 6.86 4.22 -3.24
C LEU A 120 5.77 3.16 -3.19
N SER A 121 6.09 1.97 -2.69
CA SER A 121 5.11 0.91 -2.52
C SER A 121 5.26 0.32 -1.13
N GLU A 122 4.13 0.13 -0.46
CA GLU A 122 4.04 -0.60 0.79
C GLU A 122 3.08 -1.77 0.64
N HIS A 123 3.40 -2.88 1.30
CA HIS A 123 2.71 -4.14 1.06
C HIS A 123 2.23 -4.79 2.35
N ARG A 124 1.19 -5.60 2.22
CA ARG A 124 0.73 -6.48 3.27
C ARG A 124 0.14 -7.75 2.72
N SER A 125 0.59 -8.88 3.26
CA SER A 125 0.11 -10.19 2.85
C SER A 125 -0.82 -10.80 3.90
N PHE A 126 -1.80 -11.57 3.41
CA PHE A 126 -2.79 -12.30 4.19
C PHE A 126 -3.31 -13.48 3.36
N VAL A 127 -4.06 -14.39 3.99
CA VAL A 127 -4.62 -15.58 3.36
C VAL A 127 -6.12 -15.39 3.17
N ILE A 128 -6.62 -15.80 2.00
CA ILE A 128 -8.04 -16.11 1.83
C ILE A 128 -8.16 -17.63 1.70
N SER A 129 -8.98 -18.25 2.54
CA SER A 129 -9.28 -19.67 2.49
C SER A 129 -10.80 -19.86 2.43
N ASN A 130 -11.27 -20.58 1.44
CA ASN A 130 -12.68 -20.97 1.34
C ASN A 130 -12.94 -22.34 1.99
N SER A 131 -12.05 -22.85 2.85
CA SER A 131 -12.38 -24.03 3.64
C SER A 131 -13.67 -23.74 4.39
N THR A 132 -14.69 -24.59 4.19
CA THR A 132 -15.91 -24.53 4.98
C THR A 132 -15.50 -24.56 6.43
N GLN A 133 -15.84 -23.51 7.18
CA GLN A 133 -15.72 -23.48 8.61
C GLN A 133 -16.56 -24.66 9.13
N ASN A 134 -15.90 -25.77 9.44
CA ASN A 134 -16.55 -26.90 10.11
C ASN A 134 -16.73 -26.47 11.55
N ASP A 135 -17.88 -25.86 11.83
CA ASP A 135 -18.36 -25.71 13.20
C ASP A 135 -18.59 -27.12 13.77
N PHE A 136 -17.78 -27.49 14.77
CA PHE A 136 -18.01 -28.66 15.61
C PHE A 136 -18.97 -28.31 16.75
#